data_AF-A0A8T3T8B9-F1
#
_entry.id   AF-A0A8T3T8B9-F1
#
_cell.length_a   1.000
_cell.length_b   1.000
_cell.length_c   1.000
_cell.angle_alpha   90.00
_cell.angle_beta   90.00
_cell.angle_gamma   90.00
#
_symmetry.space_group_name_H-M   'P 1'
#
loop_
_entity.id
_entity.type
_entity.pdbx_description
1 polymer ?
#
loop_
_entity_poly.entity_id
_entity_poly.type
_entity_poly.pdbx_seq_one_letter_code
_entity_poly.pdbx_strand_id
1 'polypeptide(L)' 'MRLRPNPPRMITVLAAVALLVIGLAGTLVPLEVVTDLVGQFGFELDRDLAYLALFLSPVLLVTGSLLPGI' A
#
# COMPACT_ATOMS: atom_id res chain seq x y z
N MET A 1 28.90 -2.41 7.67
CA MET A 1 27.72 -3.19 8.10
C MET A 1 27.22 -4.00 6.92
N ARG A 2 27.14 -5.34 7.02
CA ARG A 2 26.56 -6.17 5.95
C ARG A 2 25.05 -6.23 6.16
N LEU A 3 24.28 -5.63 5.26
CA LEU A 3 22.83 -5.82 5.23
C LEU A 3 22.55 -7.28 4.88
N ARG A 4 21.84 -7.99 5.76
CA ARG A 4 21.31 -9.34 5.49
C ARG A 4 19.80 -9.19 5.33
N PRO A 5 19.27 -9.12 4.09
CA PRO A 5 17.83 -9.05 3.88
C PRO A 5 17.19 -10.31 4.48
N ASN A 6 16.17 -10.11 5.31
CA ASN A 6 15.29 -11.19 5.75
C ASN A 6 14.01 -11.14 4.92
N PRO A 7 13.33 -12.28 4.70
CA PRO A 7 12.02 -12.25 4.07
C PRO A 7 11.06 -11.42 4.95
N PRO A 8 10.35 -10.43 4.39
CA PRO A 8 9.32 -9.70 5.11
C PRO A 8 8.23 -10.65 5.59
N ARG A 9 7.54 -10.28 6.68
CA ARG A 9 6.44 -11.10 7.21
C ARG A 9 5.30 -11.15 6.21
N MET A 10 4.52 -12.23 6.24
CA MET A 10 3.34 -12.36 5.39
C MET A 10 2.34 -11.21 5.60
N ILE A 11 2.24 -10.68 6.82
CA ILE A 11 1.39 -9.53 7.16
C ILE A 11 1.87 -8.26 6.44
N THR A 12 3.18 -7.98 6.41
CA THR A 12 3.74 -6.85 5.67
C THR A 12 3.55 -6.99 4.18
N VAL A 13 3.69 -8.21 3.64
CA VAL A 13 3.38 -8.48 2.23
C VAL A 13 1.90 -8.21 1.91
N LEU A 14 0.99 -8.70 2.75
CA LEU A 14 -0.45 -8.47 2.57
C LEU A 14 -0.80 -6.98 2.63
N ALA A 15 -0.23 -6.24 3.58
CA ALA A 15 -0.42 -4.80 3.68
C ALA A 15 0.13 -4.05 2.46
N ALA A 16 1.32 -4.42 1.97
CA ALA A 16 1.90 -3.83 0.77
C ALA A 16 1.05 -4.09 -0.48
N VAL A 17 0.50 -5.30 -0.61
CA VAL A 17 -0.42 -5.65 -1.70
C VAL A 17 -1.71 -4.86 -1.61
N ALA A 18 -2.29 -4.71 -0.41
CA ALA A 18 -3.49 -3.90 -0.21
C ALA A 18 -3.25 -2.44 -0.62
N LEU A 19 -2.14 -1.84 -0.18
CA LEU A 19 -1.75 -0.48 -0.55
C LEU A 19 -1.55 -0.34 -2.07
N LEU A 20 -0.93 -1.33 -2.71
CA LEU A 20 -0.74 -1.35 -4.15
C LEU A 20 -2.08 -1.36 -4.89
N VAL A 21 -3.02 -2.21 -4.48
CA VAL A 21 -4.35 -2.30 -5.09
C VAL A 21 -5.13 -1.00 -4.92
N ILE A 22 -5.13 -0.42 -3.71
CA ILE A 22 -5.79 0.86 -3.42
C ILE A 22 -5.21 1.98 -4.27
N GLY A 23 -3.89 2.08 -4.33
CA GLY A 23 -3.20 3.10 -5.10
C GLY A 23 -3.38 2.93 -6.62
N LEU A 24 -3.37 1.70 -7.13
CA LEU A 24 -3.68 1.42 -8.54
C LEU A 24 -5.13 1.75 -8.88
N ALA A 25 -6.08 1.38 -8.01
CA ALA A 25 -7.49 1.71 -8.20
C ALA A 25 -7.69 3.23 -8.28
N GLY A 26 -7.16 4.00 -7.33
CA GLY A 26 -7.28 5.46 -7.32
C GLY A 26 -6.52 6.20 -8.43
N THR A 27 -5.63 5.52 -9.17
CA THR A 27 -4.87 6.14 -10.27
C THR A 27 -5.34 5.73 -11.67
N LEU A 28 -5.73 4.47 -11.86
CA LEU A 28 -6.12 3.90 -13.15
C LEU A 28 -7.63 3.97 -13.41
N VAL A 29 -8.44 4.02 -12.35
CA VAL A 29 -9.90 4.09 -12.43
C VAL A 29 -10.34 5.53 -12.10
N PRO A 30 -11.43 6.05 -12.69
CA PRO A 30 -11.98 7.33 -12.28
C PRO A 30 -12.24 7.35 -10.78
N LEU A 31 -11.76 8.40 -10.11
CA LEU A 31 -11.76 8.49 -8.64
C LEU A 31 -13.17 8.28 -8.08
N GLU A 32 -14.18 8.84 -8.75
CA GLU A 32 -15.61 8.75 -8.43
C GLU A 32 -16.09 7.31 -8.20
N VAL A 33 -15.68 6.37 -9.06
CA VAL A 33 -16.07 4.96 -8.97
C VAL A 33 -15.42 4.28 -7.77
N VAL A 34 -14.18 4.66 -7.46
CA VAL A 34 -13.43 4.11 -6.34
C VAL A 34 -13.94 4.69 -5.02
N THR A 35 -14.21 6.00 -4.98
CA THR A 35 -14.78 6.69 -3.82
C THR A 35 -16.20 6.21 -3.51
N ASP A 36 -17.01 5.85 -4.50
CA ASP A 36 -18.34 5.30 -4.26
C ASP A 36 -18.27 3.90 -3.63
N LEU A 37 -17.32 3.08 -4.04
CA LEU A 37 -17.09 1.74 -3.48
C LEU A 37 -16.50 1.79 -2.07
N VAL A 38 -15.53 2.68 -1.85
CA VAL A 38 -14.77 2.77 -0.61
C VAL A 38 -15.49 3.67 0.41
N GLY A 39 -16.27 4.64 -0.06
CA GLY A 39 -17.12 5.53 0.73
C GLY A 39 -18.25 4.81 1.45
N GLN A 40 -18.73 3.67 0.93
CA GLN A 40 -19.66 2.79 1.67
C GLN A 40 -19.10 2.28 3.00
N PHE A 41 -17.77 2.26 3.13
CA PHE A 41 -17.06 1.85 4.35
C PHE A 41 -16.60 3.06 5.20
N GLY A 42 -17.01 4.29 4.84
CA GLY A 42 -16.67 5.51 5.57
C GLY A 42 -15.27 6.06 5.28
N PHE A 43 -14.67 5.67 4.16
CA PHE A 43 -13.33 6.12 3.77
C PHE A 43 -13.41 7.11 2.59
N GLU A 44 -12.78 8.27 2.75
CA GLU A 44 -12.56 9.22 1.66
C GLU A 44 -11.22 8.93 1.02
N LEU A 45 -11.23 8.65 -0.29
CA LEU A 45 -10.04 8.30 -1.05
C LEU A 45 -9.70 9.47 -1.97
N ASP A 46 -8.69 10.24 -1.56
CA ASP A 46 -8.13 11.32 -2.36
C ASP A 46 -7.03 10.81 -3.30
N ARG A 47 -6.77 11.53 -4.38
CA ARG A 47 -5.74 11.20 -5.36
C ARG A 47 -4.34 11.25 -4.75
N ASP A 48 -4.10 12.18 -3.84
CA ASP A 48 -2.85 12.26 -3.08
C ASP A 48 -2.65 11.02 -2.20
N LEU A 49 -3.72 10.51 -1.57
CA LEU A 49 -3.67 9.27 -0.80
C LEU A 49 -3.43 8.04 -1.68
N ALA A 50 -3.99 8.00 -2.89
CA ALA A 50 -3.74 6.94 -3.85
C ALA A 50 -2.26 6.87 -4.27
N TYR A 51 -1.65 8.03 -4.57
CA TYR A 51 -0.22 8.10 -4.88
C TYR A 51 0.66 7.75 -3.68
N LEU A 52 0.27 8.18 -2.48
CA LEU A 52 0.96 7.83 -1.25
C LEU A 52 0.90 6.32 -0.97
N ALA A 53 -0.24 5.67 -1.22
CA ALA A 53 -0.39 4.22 -1.10
C ALA A 53 0.48 3.47 -2.13
N LEU A 54 0.53 3.93 -3.39
CA LEU A 54 1.43 3.39 -4.41
C LEU A 54 2.90 3.48 -4.00
N PHE A 55 3.31 4.62 -3.44
CA PHE A 55 4.67 4.84 -2.99
C PHE A 55 5.01 3.99 -1.75
N LEU A 56 4.10 3.91 -0.79
CA LEU A 56 4.32 3.17 0.45
C LEU A 56 4.38 1.66 0.24
N SER A 57 3.70 1.11 -0.76
CA SER A 57 3.72 -0.34 -1.04
C SER A 57 5.14 -0.92 -1.17
N PRO A 58 6.00 -0.47 -2.12
CA PRO A 58 7.37 -0.96 -2.22
C PRO A 58 8.23 -0.56 -1.02
N VAL A 59 8.00 0.62 -0.43
CA VAL A 59 8.73 1.08 0.77
C VAL A 59 8.50 0.13 1.93
N LEU A 60 7.27 -0.33 2.14
CA LEU A 60 6.90 -1.25 3.22
C LEU A 60 7.55 -2.63 3.03
N LEU A 61 7.64 -3.12 1.79
CA LEU A 61 8.34 -4.38 1.48
C LEU A 61 9.84 -4.26 1.73
N VAL A 62 10.47 -3.17 1.28
CA VAL A 62 11.89 -2.92 1.53
C VAL A 62 12.14 -2.80 3.03
N THR A 63 11.32 -2.01 3.72
CA THR A 63 11.48 -1.77 5.16
C THR A 63 11.25 -3.05 5.97
N GLY A 64 10.20 -3.83 5.67
CA GLY A 64 9.93 -5.13 6.31
C GLY A 64 11.02 -6.17 6.02
N SER A 65 11.73 -6.05 4.89
CA SER A 65 12.88 -6.92 4.60
C SER A 65 14.15 -6.55 5.38
N LEU A 66 14.28 -5.28 5.78
CA LEU A 66 15.44 -4.72 6.48
C LEU A 66 15.27 -4.72 8.01
N LEU A 67 14.04 -4.57 8.50
CA LEU A 67 13.70 -4.49 9.92
C LEU A 67 12.92 -5.75 10.35
N PRO A 68 13.62 -6.79 10.84
CA PRO A 68 12.96 -8.02 11.29
C PRO A 68 12.03 -7.73 12.47
N GLY A 69 10.73 -7.77 12.24
CA GLY A 69 9.73 -7.50 13.27
C GLY A 69 8.45 -6.84 12.75
N ILE A 70 8.56 -6.13 11.63
CA ILE A 70 7.45 -5.54 10.87
C ILE A 70 7.18 -6.35 9.61
#